data_AF-A0A2N6CB33-F1
#
_entry.id   AF-A0A2N6CB33-F1
#
_cell.length_a   1.000
_cell.length_b   1.000
_cell.length_c   1.000
_cell.angle_alpha   90.00
_cell.angle_beta   90.00
_cell.angle_gamma   90.00
#
_symmetry.space_group_name_H-M   'P 1'
#
loop_
_entity.id
_entity.type
_entity.pdbx_description
1 polymer ?
#
loop_
_entity_poly.entity_id
_entity_poly.type
_entity_poly.pdbx_seq_one_letter_code
_entity_poly.pdbx_strand_id
1 'polypeptide(L)'
;MGQKEAKIPPLHTRFGLRLLQVLLIVFCLLLIKRCVTIYHDNKETNDQIKIEFFDKGYVSGMKKAKGLPAEPETQFKNYALKKAYRDGYRQGWDMGREEIKQH
;
A
#
# COMPACT_ATOMS: atom_id res chain seq x y z
N MET A 1 -55.12 20.34 -0.62
CA MET A 1 -53.98 19.42 -0.82
C MET A 1 -53.32 19.76 -2.14
N GLY A 2 -52.32 20.65 -2.12
CA GLY A 2 -51.65 21.09 -3.36
C GLY A 2 -50.74 19.98 -3.86
N GLN A 3 -51.08 19.39 -5.00
CA GLN A 3 -50.14 18.56 -5.76
C GLN A 3 -48.93 19.45 -6.06
N LYS A 4 -47.78 19.12 -5.46
CA LYS A 4 -46.51 19.68 -5.87
C LYS A 4 -46.25 19.11 -7.26
N GLU A 5 -46.63 19.86 -8.29
CA GLU A 5 -46.26 19.57 -9.65
C GLU A 5 -44.76 19.32 -9.67
N ALA A 6 -44.38 18.09 -10.04
CA ALA A 6 -42.99 17.71 -10.17
C ALA A 6 -42.41 18.53 -11.31
N LYS A 7 -41.87 19.70 -10.98
CA LYS A 7 -41.25 20.64 -11.91
C LYS A 7 -40.20 19.86 -12.68
N ILE A 8 -40.55 19.45 -13.90
CA ILE A 8 -39.69 18.64 -14.75
C ILE A 8 -38.38 19.40 -14.90
N PRO A 9 -37.26 18.88 -14.36
CA PRO A 9 -36.01 19.59 -14.45
C PRO A 9 -35.62 19.70 -15.94
N PRO A 10 -35.07 20.85 -16.38
CA PRO A 10 -34.73 21.07 -17.78
C PRO A 10 -33.87 19.92 -18.34
N LEU A 11 -34.02 19.62 -19.64
CA LEU A 11 -33.40 18.45 -20.28
C LEU A 11 -31.88 18.33 -20.04
N HIS A 12 -31.18 19.47 -19.98
CA HIS A 12 -29.75 19.54 -19.67
C HIS A 12 -29.40 19.02 -18.26
N THR A 13 -30.25 19.27 -17.26
CA THR A 13 -30.05 18.80 -15.89
C THR A 13 -30.26 17.29 -15.77
N ARG A 14 -31.13 16.70 -16.59
CA ARG A 14 -31.32 15.24 -16.65
C ARG A 14 -30.09 14.52 -17.21
N PHE A 15 -29.46 15.09 -18.23
CA PHE A 15 -28.24 14.54 -18.82
C PHE A 15 -27.05 14.66 -17.84
N GLY A 16 -26.92 15.81 -17.18
CA GLY A 16 -25.93 16.01 -16.12
C GLY A 16 -26.08 15.02 -14.95
N LEU A 17 -27.32 14.75 -14.52
CA LEU A 17 -27.61 13.76 -13.45
C LEU A 17 -27.25 12.33 -13.86
N ARG A 18 -27.58 11.93 -15.09
CA ARG A 18 -27.21 10.60 -15.61
C ARG A 18 -25.69 10.45 -15.73
N LEU A 19 -25.00 11.48 -16.21
CA LEU A 19 -23.55 11.47 -16.34
C LEU A 19 -22.84 11.43 -14.98
N LEU A 20 -23.36 12.18 -14.00
CA LEU A 20 -22.89 12.13 -12.60
C LEU A 20 -23.08 10.73 -12.00
N GLN A 21 -24.23 10.08 -12.23
CA GLN A 21 -24.46 8.70 -11.77
C GLN A 21 -23.44 7.73 -12.37
N VAL A 22 -23.14 7.83 -13.67
CA VAL A 22 -22.14 6.98 -14.32
C VAL A 22 -20.74 7.24 -13.74
N LEU A 23 -20.36 8.50 -13.54
CA LEU A 23 -19.07 8.84 -12.91
C LEU A 23 -18.95 8.30 -11.49
N LEU A 24 -20.02 8.40 -10.69
CA LEU A 24 -20.05 7.83 -9.34
C LEU A 24 -19.91 6.31 -9.35
N ILE A 25 -20.59 5.62 -10.28
CA ILE A 25 -20.46 4.16 -10.43
C ILE A 25 -19.02 3.79 -10.79
N VAL A 26 -18.41 4.49 -11.75
CA VAL A 26 -17.00 4.24 -12.12
C VAL A 26 -16.07 4.48 -10.94
N PHE A 27 -16.28 5.55 -10.18
CA PHE A 27 -15.46 5.85 -8.99
C PHE A 27 -15.61 4.76 -7.92
N CYS A 28 -16.83 4.30 -7.66
CA CYS A 28 -17.09 3.17 -6.76
C CYS A 28 -16.40 1.89 -7.22
N LEU A 29 -16.42 1.57 -8.51
CA LEU A 29 -15.72 0.39 -9.05
C LEU A 29 -14.21 0.48 -8.88
N LEU A 30 -13.62 1.66 -9.06
CA LEU A 30 -12.19 1.89 -8.82
C LEU A 30 -11.83 1.72 -7.34
N LEU A 31 -12.68 2.22 -6.43
CA LEU A 31 -12.50 2.01 -4.99
C LEU A 31 -12.63 0.53 -4.61
N ILE A 32 -13.63 -0.19 -5.13
CA ILE A 32 -13.80 -1.62 -4.89
C ILE A 32 -12.57 -2.38 -5.41
N LYS A 33 -12.10 -2.10 -6.63
CA LYS A 33 -10.89 -2.74 -7.19
C LYS A 33 -9.68 -2.51 -6.27
N ARG A 34 -9.49 -1.29 -5.76
CA ARG A 34 -8.41 -0.96 -4.83
C ARG A 34 -8.56 -1.67 -3.48
N CYS A 35 -9.77 -1.73 -2.93
CA CYS A 35 -10.06 -2.45 -1.69
C CYS A 35 -9.83 -3.95 -1.85
N VAL A 36 -10.24 -4.55 -2.98
CA VAL A 36 -10.02 -5.97 -3.28
C VAL A 36 -8.53 -6.26 -3.47
N THR A 37 -7.79 -5.41 -4.19
CA THR A 37 -6.32 -5.56 -4.31
C THR A 37 -5.65 -5.52 -2.94
N ILE A 38 -6.01 -4.55 -2.08
CA ILE A 38 -5.46 -4.47 -0.71
C ILE A 38 -5.87 -5.69 0.13
N TYR A 39 -7.10 -6.18 -0.03
CA TYR A 39 -7.60 -7.35 0.71
C TYR A 39 -6.92 -8.64 0.24
N HIS A 40 -6.77 -8.85 -1.08
CA HIS A 40 -6.01 -9.97 -1.64
C HIS A 40 -4.55 -9.89 -1.25
N ASP A 41 -3.93 -8.72 -1.35
CA ASP A 41 -2.57 -8.49 -0.89
C ASP A 41 -2.44 -8.84 0.60
N ASN A 42 -3.34 -8.39 1.47
CA ASN A 42 -3.29 -8.74 2.90
C ASN A 42 -3.59 -10.21 3.19
N LYS A 43 -4.44 -10.87 2.38
CA LYS A 43 -4.79 -12.28 2.55
C LYS A 43 -3.69 -13.22 2.05
N GLU A 44 -2.97 -12.85 0.99
CA GLU A 44 -1.83 -13.61 0.47
C GLU A 44 -0.52 -13.28 1.21
N THR A 45 -0.40 -12.06 1.77
CA THR A 45 0.74 -11.69 2.60
C THR A 45 0.57 -12.26 4.02
N ASN A 46 0.67 -13.58 4.12
CA ASN A 46 0.79 -14.32 5.37
C ASN A 46 1.85 -13.64 6.24
N ASP A 47 1.60 -13.41 7.54
CA ASP A 47 2.51 -12.67 8.41
C ASP A 47 3.92 -13.27 8.44
N GLN A 48 4.06 -14.56 8.12
CA GLN A 48 5.34 -15.24 7.88
C GLN A 48 6.16 -14.60 6.76
N ILE A 49 5.54 -14.18 5.65
CA ILE A 49 6.24 -13.51 4.55
C ILE A 49 6.69 -12.12 5.00
N LYS A 50 5.91 -11.39 5.81
CA LYS A 50 6.37 -10.10 6.36
C LYS A 50 7.59 -10.27 7.25
N ILE A 51 7.61 -11.31 8.09
CA ILE A 51 8.76 -11.63 8.94
C ILE A 51 9.97 -12.00 8.09
N GLU A 52 9.81 -12.83 7.06
CA GLU A 52 10.90 -13.19 6.15
C GLU A 52 11.51 -11.96 5.46
N PHE A 53 10.67 -11.01 5.01
CA PHE A 53 11.13 -9.77 4.40
C PHE A 53 11.77 -8.81 5.42
N PHE A 54 11.28 -8.81 6.66
CA PHE A 54 11.91 -8.08 7.76
C PHE A 54 13.32 -8.62 8.05
N ASP A 55 13.48 -9.94 8.16
CA ASP A 55 14.77 -10.60 8.40
C ASP A 55 15.76 -10.35 7.26
N LYS A 56 15.30 -10.42 6.00
CA LYS A 56 16.12 -10.03 4.84
C LYS A 56 16.57 -8.57 4.91
N GLY A 57 15.68 -7.68 5.36
CA GLY A 57 16.00 -6.28 5.62
C GLY A 57 17.09 -6.15 6.68
N TYR A 58 16.90 -6.81 7.83
CA TYR A 58 17.82 -6.79 8.97
C TYR A 58 19.22 -7.26 8.60
N VAL A 59 19.33 -8.41 7.94
CA VAL A 59 20.62 -8.96 7.49
C VAL A 59 21.31 -8.00 6.50
N SER A 60 20.56 -7.42 5.57
CA SER A 60 21.08 -6.41 4.63
C SER A 60 21.62 -5.16 5.35
N GLY A 61 20.86 -4.64 6.32
CA GLY A 61 21.26 -3.49 7.13
C GLY A 61 22.52 -3.75 7.97
N MET A 62 22.61 -4.95 8.55
CA MET A 62 23.76 -5.38 9.35
C MET A 62 25.01 -5.60 8.48
N LYS A 63 24.89 -6.22 7.31
CA LYS A 63 25.98 -6.37 6.33
C LYS A 63 26.53 -5.00 5.92
N LYS A 64 25.65 -4.04 5.64
CA LYS A 64 26.07 -2.68 5.29
C LYS A 64 26.74 -1.94 6.44
N ALA A 65 26.27 -2.12 7.67
CA ALA A 65 26.94 -1.56 8.85
C ALA A 65 28.39 -2.06 8.95
N LYS A 66 28.60 -3.36 8.67
CA LYS A 66 29.90 -4.05 8.69
C LYS A 66 30.75 -3.82 7.42
N GLY A 67 30.30 -2.99 6.48
CA GLY A 67 31.03 -2.68 5.24
C GLY A 67 31.05 -3.81 4.20
N LEU A 68 30.19 -4.83 4.34
CA LEU A 68 30.05 -5.93 3.39
C LEU A 68 29.21 -5.50 2.16
N PRO A 69 29.41 -6.11 0.98
CA PRO A 69 28.64 -5.78 -0.21
C PRO A 69 27.15 -6.01 0.02
N ALA A 70 26.34 -5.00 -0.33
CA ALA A 70 24.90 -5.06 -0.21
C ALA A 70 24.32 -6.07 -1.20
N GLU A 71 23.32 -6.84 -0.77
CA GLU A 71 22.57 -7.70 -1.67
C GLU A 71 21.69 -6.88 -2.62
N PRO A 72 21.43 -7.38 -3.85
CA PRO A 72 20.66 -6.65 -4.84
C PRO A 72 19.29 -6.25 -4.32
N GLU A 73 18.84 -5.04 -4.68
CA GLU A 73 17.54 -4.51 -4.28
C GLU A 73 16.42 -5.46 -4.70
N THR A 74 15.74 -6.04 -3.70
CA THR A 74 14.59 -6.90 -3.92
C THR A 74 13.45 -6.09 -4.54
N GLN A 75 12.92 -6.53 -5.68
CA GLN A 75 11.77 -5.88 -6.31
C GLN A 75 10.52 -6.14 -5.46
N PHE A 76 10.10 -5.14 -4.70
CA PHE A 76 8.92 -5.24 -3.85
C PHE A 76 7.64 -5.02 -4.67
N LYS A 77 6.85 -6.08 -4.86
CA LYS A 77 5.50 -5.99 -5.46
C LYS A 77 4.47 -5.35 -4.51
N ASN A 78 4.69 -5.44 -3.19
CA ASN A 78 3.75 -5.00 -2.16
C ASN A 78 4.39 -3.94 -1.24
N TYR A 79 3.65 -2.85 -0.98
CA TYR A 79 4.06 -1.78 -0.08
C TYR A 79 4.27 -2.25 1.37
N ALA A 80 3.46 -3.20 1.87
CA ALA A 80 3.62 -3.76 3.20
C ALA A 80 4.95 -4.51 3.36
N LEU A 81 5.36 -5.27 2.34
CA LEU A 81 6.64 -5.98 2.32
C LEU A 81 7.82 -5.01 2.22
N LYS A 82 7.68 -3.96 1.41
CA LYS A 82 8.68 -2.87 1.34
C LYS A 82 8.86 -2.20 2.71
N LYS A 83 7.76 -1.96 3.42
CA LYS A 83 7.79 -1.37 4.77
C LYS A 83 8.50 -2.30 5.76
N ALA A 84 8.13 -3.59 5.79
CA ALA A 84 8.75 -4.58 6.67
C ALA A 84 10.27 -4.69 6.42
N TYR A 85 10.70 -4.75 5.16
CA TYR A 85 12.12 -4.77 4.80
C TYR A 85 12.86 -3.51 5.28
N ARG A 86 12.26 -2.32 5.08
CA ARG A 86 12.87 -1.06 5.50
C ARG A 86 13.02 -0.95 7.02
N ASP A 87 12.01 -1.41 7.76
CA ASP A 87 12.02 -1.42 9.23
C ASP A 87 13.12 -2.37 9.75
N GLY A 88 13.22 -3.58 9.19
CA GLY A 88 14.29 -4.53 9.50
C GLY A 88 15.68 -3.98 9.17
N TYR A 89 15.84 -3.39 7.99
CA TYR A 89 17.10 -2.79 7.56
C TYR A 89 17.59 -1.68 8.49
N ARG A 90 16.68 -0.82 8.98
CA ARG A 90 17.06 0.23 9.92
C ARG A 90 17.55 -0.37 11.24
N GLN A 91 16.83 -1.36 11.79
CA GLN A 91 17.25 -2.03 13.02
C GLN A 91 18.60 -2.74 12.85
N GLY A 92 18.81 -3.47 11.77
CA GLY A 92 20.08 -4.15 11.51
C GLY A 92 21.25 -3.19 11.31
N TRP A 93 21.01 -2.02 10.72
CA TRP A 93 22.03 -0.98 10.57
C TRP A 93 22.39 -0.30 11.88
N ASP A 94 21.41 0.03 12.71
CA ASP A 94 21.65 0.63 14.02
C ASP A 94 22.38 -0.36 14.95
N MET A 95 21.95 -1.63 14.98
CA MET A 95 22.62 -2.69 15.75
C MET A 95 24.06 -2.92 15.30
N GLY A 96 24.29 -3.01 13.98
CA GLY A 96 25.64 -3.21 13.45
C GLY A 96 26.57 -2.03 13.75
N ARG A 97 26.06 -0.79 13.86
CA ARG A 97 26.87 0.35 14.31
C ARG A 97 27.16 0.34 15.80
N GLU A 98 26.25 -0.18 16.62
CA GLU A 98 26.48 -0.36 18.05
C GLU A 98 27.55 -1.43 18.31
N GLU A 99 27.50 -2.57 17.61
CA GLU A 99 28.53 -3.62 17.67
C GLU A 99 29.92 -3.08 17.31
N ILE A 100 30.01 -2.25 16.28
CA ILE A 100 31.29 -1.64 15.83
C ILE A 100 31.78 -0.59 16.84
N LYS A 101 30.92 0.05 17.62
CA LYS A 101 31.33 1.01 18.65
C LYS A 101 31.82 0.35 19.94
N GLN A 102 31.39 -0.89 20.20
CA GLN A 102 31.80 -1.65 21.38
C GLN A 102 33.11 -2.43 21.18
N HIS A 103 33.54 -2.62 19.93
CA HIS A 103 34.83 -3.19 19.55
C HIS A 103 35.84 -2.12 19.13
#